data_AF-A0A266QCY0-F1
#
_entry.id   AF-A0A266QCY0-F1
#
_cell.length_a   1.000
_cell.length_b   1.000
_cell.length_c   1.000
_cell.angle_alpha   90.00
_cell.angle_beta   90.00
_cell.angle_gamma   90.00
#
_symmetry.space_group_name_H-M   'P 1'
#
loop_
_entity.id
_entity.type
_entity.pdbx_description
1 polymer ?
#
loop_
_entity_poly.entity_id
_entity_poly.type
_entity_poly.pdbx_seq_one_letter_code
_entity_poly.pdbx_strand_id
1 'polypeptide(L)'
;MASSPILDFSSLLAPITSEQPTGIDLRLDASPMSSYQTIKTARYAARDAEKNNLYKESNGEADEHWRKIISLAPGLLTCESKDLEVATWLTEALIRRNGFQGLRDAFSLIEGLIDNFWDTLYPLPDEEDGIETRISPLAGLNGSTNEGVLIAPIRRVPFTEGYAPGPFAYWQYQQAVELERITNEETRLGKAEKLGFTLADIESAVEETTQDFIVDQFDDIQDAMDCAKRVEQKLDQLCGSEYAPSMRAIISALEECRSALNHIAKHKLPIAIEPEFVTEEASTSAHVNTVKPVATNTSNALLSRESAFKQLLDIAKFFRTTEPHSPVSYALEKAVKWGNMPLDELIVELIPDSSSRKHFSELTGVKTNED
;
A
#
# COMPACT_ATOMS: atom_id res chain seq x y z
N MET A 1 -4.72 4.94 16.52
CA MET A 1 -5.21 6.17 15.86
C MET A 1 -4.03 6.67 15.06
N ALA A 2 -4.24 7.10 13.83
CA ALA A 2 -3.17 7.63 12.99
C ALA A 2 -2.45 8.82 13.66
N SER A 3 -1.19 9.03 13.30
CA SER A 3 -0.35 10.09 13.89
C SER A 3 -0.92 11.50 13.64
N SER A 4 -0.54 12.51 14.43
CA SER A 4 -1.04 13.87 14.18
C SER A 4 -0.61 14.40 12.80
N PRO A 5 -1.44 15.20 12.09
CA PRO A 5 -1.02 15.83 10.85
C PRO A 5 0.20 16.74 11.01
N ILE A 6 1.11 16.70 10.03
CA ILE A 6 2.29 17.56 9.93
C ILE A 6 2.10 18.70 8.92
N LEU A 7 1.07 18.64 8.08
CA LEU A 7 0.70 19.69 7.13
C LEU A 7 -0.46 20.54 7.65
N ASP A 8 -0.39 21.85 7.43
CA ASP A 8 -1.53 22.76 7.64
C ASP A 8 -2.47 22.72 6.42
N PHE A 9 -3.36 21.72 6.41
CA PHE A 9 -4.35 21.56 5.35
C PHE A 9 -5.27 22.78 5.20
N SER A 10 -5.55 23.51 6.28
CA SER A 10 -6.44 24.66 6.23
C SER A 10 -5.85 25.78 5.38
N SER A 11 -4.56 26.04 5.52
CA SER A 11 -3.82 26.99 4.69
C SER A 11 -3.57 26.45 3.28
N LEU A 12 -3.14 25.19 3.17
CA LEU A 12 -2.76 24.59 1.88
C LEU A 12 -3.93 24.42 0.92
N LEU A 13 -5.15 24.23 1.43
CA LEU A 13 -6.37 24.04 0.63
C LEU A 13 -7.25 25.30 0.56
N ALA A 14 -6.81 26.42 1.14
CA ALA A 14 -7.49 27.70 0.93
C ALA A 14 -7.23 28.22 -0.50
N PRO A 15 -8.23 28.81 -1.19
CA PRO A 15 -8.00 29.53 -2.45
C PRO A 15 -6.91 30.59 -2.31
N ILE A 16 -6.06 30.76 -3.33
CA ILE A 16 -4.97 31.74 -3.32
C ILE A 16 -5.54 33.17 -3.30
N THR A 17 -6.51 33.45 -4.16
CA THR A 17 -7.33 34.66 -4.17
C THR A 17 -8.77 34.34 -4.54
N SER A 18 -9.70 35.29 -4.35
CA SER A 18 -11.09 35.14 -4.78
C SER A 18 -11.23 35.08 -6.31
N GLU A 19 -10.39 35.81 -7.05
CA GLU A 19 -10.45 35.91 -8.51
C GLU A 19 -9.65 34.81 -9.21
N GLN A 20 -8.55 34.35 -8.58
CA GLN A 20 -7.71 33.26 -9.07
C GLN A 20 -7.46 32.24 -7.94
N PRO A 21 -8.42 31.32 -7.70
CA PRO A 21 -8.35 30.34 -6.61
C PRO A 21 -7.11 29.44 -6.67
N THR A 22 -6.61 29.14 -7.87
CA THR A 22 -5.42 28.30 -8.10
C THR A 22 -4.15 29.07 -8.39
N GLY A 23 -4.20 30.40 -8.41
CA GLY A 23 -3.05 31.26 -8.68
C GLY A 23 -2.58 31.20 -10.13
N ILE A 24 -1.28 31.04 -10.34
CA ILE A 24 -0.63 31.08 -11.66
C ILE A 24 0.06 29.76 -12.02
N ASP A 25 0.29 29.53 -13.31
CA ASP A 25 1.17 28.45 -13.75
C ASP A 25 2.64 28.84 -13.51
N LEU A 26 3.28 28.14 -12.56
CA LEU A 26 4.67 28.38 -12.19
C LEU A 26 5.65 28.15 -13.36
N ARG A 27 5.26 27.36 -14.38
CA ARG A 27 6.10 27.03 -15.53
C ARG A 27 6.29 28.19 -16.50
N LEU A 28 5.42 29.21 -16.43
CA LEU A 28 5.51 30.38 -17.31
C LEU A 28 6.70 31.28 -16.96
N ASP A 29 7.18 31.25 -15.71
CA ASP A 29 8.42 31.93 -15.32
C ASP A 29 9.63 31.02 -15.54
N ALA A 30 10.18 31.08 -16.74
CA ALA A 30 11.39 30.36 -17.13
C ALA A 30 12.70 30.98 -16.58
N SER A 31 12.63 32.00 -15.72
CA SER A 31 13.82 32.59 -15.10
C SER A 31 14.57 31.54 -14.25
N PRO A 32 15.92 31.49 -14.31
CA PRO A 32 16.69 30.61 -13.42
C PRO A 32 16.46 30.86 -11.93
N MET A 33 15.97 32.05 -11.57
CA MET A 33 15.67 32.46 -10.20
C MET A 33 14.19 32.30 -9.85
N SER A 34 13.36 31.74 -10.74
CA SER A 34 11.94 31.53 -10.46
C SER A 34 11.75 30.51 -9.34
N SER A 35 10.59 30.63 -8.67
CA SER A 35 10.22 29.75 -7.58
C SER A 35 10.10 28.29 -8.09
N TYR A 36 9.54 28.10 -9.28
CA TYR A 36 9.50 26.82 -10.01
C TYR A 36 10.89 26.22 -10.25
N GLN A 37 11.80 26.98 -10.87
CA GLN A 37 13.12 26.46 -11.21
C GLN A 37 13.93 26.14 -9.95
N THR A 38 13.73 26.90 -8.87
CA THR A 38 14.40 26.66 -7.58
C THR A 38 14.01 25.32 -6.97
N ILE A 39 12.71 25.01 -6.87
CA ILE A 39 12.24 23.74 -6.29
C ILE A 39 12.53 22.56 -7.24
N LYS A 40 12.41 22.76 -8.55
CA LYS A 40 12.74 21.76 -9.58
C LYS A 40 14.21 21.35 -9.49
N THR A 41 15.13 22.32 -9.45
CA THR A 41 16.57 22.07 -9.26
C THR A 41 16.85 21.35 -7.95
N ALA A 42 16.17 21.72 -6.85
CA ALA A 42 16.32 21.02 -5.57
C ALA A 42 15.93 19.54 -5.68
N ARG A 43 14.82 19.22 -6.35
CA ARG A 43 14.42 17.83 -6.60
C ARG A 43 15.43 17.06 -7.45
N TYR A 44 15.91 17.65 -8.54
CA TYR A 44 16.93 17.00 -9.37
C TYR A 44 18.20 16.71 -8.58
N ALA A 45 18.69 17.67 -7.80
CA ALA A 45 19.88 17.50 -6.97
C ALA A 45 19.67 16.43 -5.88
N ALA A 46 18.49 16.40 -5.24
CA ALA A 46 18.15 15.37 -4.26
C ALA A 46 18.22 13.96 -4.87
N ARG A 47 17.62 13.77 -6.05
CA ARG A 47 17.59 12.46 -6.73
C ARG A 47 18.94 12.05 -7.29
N ASP A 48 19.73 13.00 -7.80
CA ASP A 48 21.09 12.71 -8.26
C ASP A 48 21.99 12.26 -7.10
N ALA A 49 21.90 12.96 -5.96
CA ALA A 49 22.60 12.58 -4.73
C ALA A 49 22.19 11.18 -4.25
N GLU A 50 20.90 10.82 -4.26
CA GLU A 50 20.44 9.46 -3.92
C GLU A 50 21.03 8.39 -4.83
N LYS A 51 21.11 8.66 -6.13
CA LYS A 51 21.71 7.73 -7.09
C LYS A 51 23.20 7.58 -6.85
N ASN A 52 23.91 8.66 -6.51
CA ASN A 52 25.34 8.64 -6.21
C ASN A 52 25.65 7.85 -4.93
N ASN A 53 24.75 7.90 -3.93
CA ASN A 53 24.86 7.14 -2.68
C ASN A 53 24.73 5.61 -2.85
N LEU A 54 24.31 5.12 -4.02
CA LEU A 54 24.33 3.68 -4.32
C LEU A 54 25.76 3.14 -4.52
N TYR A 55 26.71 4.02 -4.87
CA TYR A 55 28.08 3.66 -5.21
C TYR A 55 29.11 4.21 -4.23
N LYS A 56 28.71 5.10 -3.32
CA LYS A 56 29.56 5.83 -2.38
C LYS A 56 28.86 5.95 -1.03
N GLU A 57 29.62 6.17 0.04
CA GLU A 57 29.05 6.50 1.35
C GLU A 57 28.21 7.77 1.26
N SER A 58 27.04 7.75 1.90
CA SER A 58 26.13 8.89 1.93
C SER A 58 26.76 10.09 2.65
N ASN A 59 26.79 11.24 1.99
CA ASN A 59 27.32 12.50 2.53
C ASN A 59 26.22 13.42 3.11
N GLY A 60 24.96 12.98 3.13
CA GLY A 60 23.82 13.79 3.60
C GLY A 60 23.26 14.81 2.59
N GLU A 61 23.85 14.96 1.41
CA GLU A 61 23.47 15.96 0.39
C GLU A 61 22.01 15.80 -0.08
N ALA A 62 21.57 14.56 -0.30
CA ALA A 62 20.18 14.28 -0.65
C ALA A 62 19.20 14.82 0.41
N ASP A 63 19.52 14.60 1.68
CA ASP A 63 18.68 15.00 2.82
C ASP A 63 18.58 16.53 2.95
N GLU A 64 19.64 17.29 2.62
CA GLU A 64 19.60 18.75 2.55
C GLU A 64 18.62 19.24 1.48
N HIS A 65 18.64 18.62 0.29
CA HIS A 65 17.73 18.98 -0.79
C HIS A 65 16.27 18.59 -0.52
N TRP A 66 16.02 17.45 0.13
CA TRP A 66 14.68 17.08 0.57
C TRP A 66 14.12 18.05 1.61
N ARG A 67 14.94 18.49 2.59
CA ARG A 67 14.54 19.56 3.53
C ARG A 67 14.19 20.86 2.80
N LYS A 68 14.98 21.22 1.78
CA LYS A 68 14.71 22.42 0.96
C LYS A 68 13.33 22.32 0.29
N ILE A 69 12.96 21.18 -0.26
CA ILE A 69 11.63 20.98 -0.88
C ILE A 69 10.51 21.13 0.16
N ILE A 70 10.64 20.51 1.34
CA ILE A 70 9.66 20.64 2.43
C ILE A 70 9.50 22.10 2.87
N SER A 71 10.58 22.89 2.84
CA SER A 71 10.51 24.32 3.18
C SER A 71 9.86 25.19 2.11
N LEU A 72 9.99 24.83 0.82
CA LEU A 72 9.55 25.66 -0.30
C LEU A 72 8.12 25.33 -0.74
N ALA A 73 7.78 24.04 -0.85
CA ALA A 73 6.53 23.60 -1.47
C ALA A 73 5.27 24.12 -0.76
N PRO A 74 5.17 24.16 0.58
CA PRO A 74 3.99 24.71 1.25
C PRO A 74 3.76 26.20 0.95
N GLY A 75 4.83 26.98 0.83
CA GLY A 75 4.76 28.39 0.46
C GLY A 75 4.24 28.58 -0.97
N LEU A 76 4.75 27.79 -1.92
CA LEU A 76 4.26 27.77 -3.29
C LEU A 76 2.76 27.44 -3.35
N LEU A 77 2.35 26.36 -2.68
CA LEU A 77 0.98 25.87 -2.67
C LEU A 77 0.00 26.82 -1.97
N THR A 78 0.47 27.60 -1.00
CA THR A 78 -0.37 28.56 -0.28
C THR A 78 -0.47 29.89 -1.01
N CYS A 79 0.62 30.37 -1.62
CA CYS A 79 0.75 31.76 -2.05
C CYS A 79 0.81 31.98 -3.56
N GLU A 80 1.24 30.99 -4.35
CA GLU A 80 1.56 31.19 -5.77
C GLU A 80 0.74 30.30 -6.70
N SER A 81 0.65 29.00 -6.43
CA SER A 81 0.00 28.06 -7.34
C SER A 81 -0.53 26.80 -6.66
N LYS A 82 -1.76 26.40 -6.96
CA LYS A 82 -2.26 25.05 -6.66
C LYS A 82 -1.77 24.12 -7.78
N ASP A 83 -0.75 23.33 -7.49
CA ASP A 83 0.01 22.59 -8.51
C ASP A 83 0.31 21.15 -8.08
N LEU A 84 -0.11 20.18 -8.90
CA LEU A 84 0.10 18.75 -8.66
C LEU A 84 1.56 18.35 -8.75
N GLU A 85 2.36 18.98 -9.62
CA GLU A 85 3.79 18.69 -9.71
C GLU A 85 4.49 19.09 -8.42
N VAL A 86 4.21 20.29 -7.89
CA VAL A 86 4.74 20.72 -6.59
C VAL A 86 4.26 19.81 -5.46
N ALA A 87 2.99 19.41 -5.46
CA ALA A 87 2.46 18.47 -4.47
C ALA A 87 3.17 17.11 -4.54
N THR A 88 3.44 16.56 -5.73
CA THR A 88 4.16 15.29 -5.88
C THR A 88 5.61 15.37 -5.42
N TRP A 89 6.28 16.52 -5.62
CA TRP A 89 7.64 16.74 -5.10
C TRP A 89 7.66 16.84 -3.58
N LEU A 90 6.63 17.46 -2.99
CA LEU A 90 6.43 17.46 -1.54
C LEU A 90 6.18 16.03 -1.04
N THR A 91 5.38 15.22 -1.72
CA THR A 91 5.17 13.79 -1.40
C THR A 91 6.49 13.03 -1.34
N GLU A 92 7.35 13.19 -2.36
CA GLU A 92 8.67 12.56 -2.40
C GLU A 92 9.56 12.96 -1.22
N ALA A 93 9.52 14.24 -0.83
CA ALA A 93 10.32 14.74 0.28
C ALA A 93 9.79 14.24 1.63
N LEU A 94 8.46 14.25 1.82
CA LEU A 94 7.80 13.86 3.05
C LEU A 94 7.97 12.37 3.37
N ILE A 95 7.83 11.46 2.39
CA ILE A 95 8.06 10.02 2.66
C ILE A 95 9.50 9.76 3.15
N ARG A 96 10.48 10.50 2.65
CA ARG A 96 11.91 10.32 3.01
C ARG A 96 12.25 10.89 4.38
N ARG A 97 11.56 11.95 4.79
CA ARG A 97 11.86 12.74 5.99
C ARG A 97 10.95 12.42 7.17
N ASN A 98 9.72 12.03 6.87
CA ASN A 98 8.62 11.87 7.82
C ASN A 98 7.92 10.50 7.68
N GLY A 99 8.45 9.59 6.85
CA GLY A 99 7.94 8.23 6.74
C GLY A 99 6.48 8.15 6.29
N PHE A 100 5.73 7.20 6.86
CA PHE A 100 4.34 6.95 6.47
C PHE A 100 3.40 8.09 6.86
N GLN A 101 3.64 8.76 7.99
CA GLN A 101 2.94 9.99 8.38
C GLN A 101 3.02 11.05 7.26
N GLY A 102 4.23 11.27 6.74
CA GLY A 102 4.46 12.22 5.66
C GLY A 102 3.76 11.84 4.36
N LEU A 103 3.75 10.55 4.01
CA LEU A 103 3.08 10.05 2.82
C LEU A 103 1.55 10.16 2.92
N ARG A 104 0.98 9.79 4.07
CA ARG A 104 -0.45 9.91 4.36
C ARG A 104 -0.92 11.35 4.18
N ASP A 105 -0.19 12.30 4.78
CA ASP A 105 -0.53 13.72 4.70
C ASP A 105 -0.38 14.26 3.27
N ALA A 106 0.65 13.83 2.55
CA ALA A 106 0.86 14.24 1.17
C ALA A 106 -0.24 13.71 0.23
N PHE A 107 -0.69 12.47 0.41
CA PHE A 107 -1.83 11.94 -0.34
C PHE A 107 -3.13 12.64 0.02
N SER A 108 -3.34 12.97 1.30
CA SER A 108 -4.51 13.75 1.73
C SER A 108 -4.51 15.15 1.14
N LEU A 109 -3.34 15.78 1.00
CA LEU A 109 -3.17 17.05 0.32
C LEU A 109 -3.51 16.94 -1.17
N ILE A 110 -3.00 15.91 -1.86
CA ILE A 110 -3.32 15.66 -3.28
C ILE A 110 -4.82 15.43 -3.47
N GLU A 111 -5.45 14.61 -2.62
CA GLU A 111 -6.89 14.41 -2.62
C GLU A 111 -7.64 15.74 -2.47
N GLY A 112 -7.26 16.56 -1.50
CA GLY A 112 -7.86 17.88 -1.29
C GLY A 112 -7.64 18.85 -2.45
N LEU A 113 -6.47 18.83 -3.10
CA LEU A 113 -6.21 19.68 -4.27
C LEU A 113 -7.11 19.28 -5.45
N ILE A 114 -7.26 17.99 -5.70
CA ILE A 114 -8.15 17.46 -6.74
C ILE A 114 -9.60 17.85 -6.43
N ASP A 115 -10.08 17.61 -5.20
CA ASP A 115 -11.47 17.89 -4.81
C ASP A 115 -11.87 19.35 -4.94
N ASN A 116 -10.97 20.26 -4.54
CA ASN A 116 -11.31 21.67 -4.42
C ASN A 116 -10.99 22.47 -5.68
N PHE A 117 -10.06 22.02 -6.53
CA PHE A 117 -9.47 22.86 -7.56
C PHE A 117 -9.36 22.24 -8.96
N TRP A 118 -9.83 20.98 -9.16
CA TRP A 118 -9.59 20.20 -10.38
C TRP A 118 -9.62 20.99 -11.69
N ASP A 119 -10.68 21.75 -11.96
CA ASP A 119 -10.90 22.43 -13.23
C ASP A 119 -9.74 23.39 -13.60
N THR A 120 -9.17 24.04 -12.58
CA THR A 120 -8.13 25.08 -12.74
C THR A 120 -6.80 24.69 -12.10
N LEU A 121 -6.65 23.43 -11.68
CA LEU A 121 -5.46 22.90 -11.04
C LEU A 121 -4.32 22.77 -12.05
N TYR A 122 -3.11 23.19 -11.64
CA TYR A 122 -1.92 23.10 -12.48
C TYR A 122 -1.22 21.73 -12.35
N PRO A 123 -0.55 21.23 -13.41
CA PRO A 123 -0.54 21.75 -14.78
C PRO A 123 -1.93 21.73 -15.43
N LEU A 124 -2.21 22.71 -16.29
CA LEU A 124 -3.41 22.66 -17.13
C LEU A 124 -3.21 21.63 -18.27
N PRO A 125 -4.29 21.04 -18.79
CA PRO A 125 -4.24 20.29 -20.03
C PRO A 125 -3.69 21.16 -21.16
N ASP A 126 -2.83 20.60 -22.03
CA ASP A 126 -2.28 21.29 -23.19
C ASP A 126 -2.86 20.77 -24.52
N GLU A 127 -2.41 21.31 -25.65
CA GLU A 127 -2.90 20.93 -26.98
C GLU A 127 -2.31 19.60 -27.49
N GLU A 128 -1.16 19.16 -26.97
CA GLU A 128 -0.42 17.99 -27.47
C GLU A 128 -0.85 16.71 -26.75
N ASP A 129 -0.80 16.73 -25.41
CA ASP A 129 -1.04 15.58 -24.54
C ASP A 129 -2.37 15.72 -23.76
N GLY A 130 -3.00 16.90 -23.80
CA GLY A 130 -4.33 17.09 -23.22
C GLY A 130 -4.33 16.84 -21.71
N ILE A 131 -5.27 16.02 -21.23
CA ILE A 131 -5.43 15.75 -19.80
C ILE A 131 -4.22 15.03 -19.19
N GLU A 132 -3.44 14.30 -20.02
CA GLU A 132 -2.25 13.58 -19.57
C GLU A 132 -1.20 14.52 -18.98
N THR A 133 -1.07 15.75 -19.49
CA THR A 133 -0.17 16.77 -18.95
C THR A 133 -0.46 17.06 -17.47
N ARG A 134 -1.74 17.17 -17.10
CA ARG A 134 -2.16 17.45 -15.73
C ARG A 134 -1.84 16.29 -14.78
N ILE A 135 -2.09 15.05 -15.22
CA ILE A 135 -1.97 13.85 -14.38
C ILE A 135 -0.58 13.22 -14.41
N SER A 136 0.28 13.58 -15.36
CA SER A 136 1.64 13.05 -15.51
C SER A 136 2.49 13.11 -14.23
N PRO A 137 2.43 14.19 -13.40
CA PRO A 137 3.12 14.19 -12.12
C PRO A 137 2.69 13.06 -11.18
N LEU A 138 1.40 12.73 -11.13
CA LEU A 138 0.85 11.63 -10.33
C LEU A 138 1.24 10.27 -10.91
N ALA A 139 1.20 10.11 -12.24
CA ALA A 139 1.70 8.91 -12.91
C ALA A 139 3.16 8.61 -12.56
N GLY A 140 3.99 9.65 -12.43
CA GLY A 140 5.40 9.53 -12.04
C GLY A 140 5.62 8.97 -10.64
N LEU A 141 4.66 9.12 -9.72
CA LEU A 141 4.74 8.57 -8.36
C LEU A 141 4.76 7.04 -8.37
N ASN A 142 3.82 6.44 -9.11
CA ASN A 142 3.67 4.99 -9.23
C ASN A 142 4.65 4.39 -10.25
N GLY A 143 5.00 5.17 -11.28
CA GLY A 143 5.80 4.73 -12.42
C GLY A 143 4.91 4.27 -13.56
N SER A 144 5.17 4.80 -14.76
CA SER A 144 4.48 4.46 -16.01
C SER A 144 5.34 3.56 -16.90
N THR A 145 6.59 3.96 -17.18
CA THR A 145 7.54 3.20 -18.01
C THR A 145 8.70 2.58 -17.22
N ASN A 146 8.99 3.12 -16.03
CA ASN A 146 10.06 2.69 -15.12
C ASN A 146 9.49 2.56 -13.70
N GLU A 147 10.29 2.03 -12.75
CA GLU A 147 9.91 2.01 -11.33
C GLU A 147 9.60 3.43 -10.82
N GLY A 148 8.44 3.58 -10.20
CA GLY A 148 7.96 4.85 -9.66
C GLY A 148 8.85 5.41 -8.57
N VAL A 149 8.75 6.73 -8.36
CA VAL A 149 9.62 7.44 -7.41
C VAL A 149 9.30 7.16 -5.94
N LEU A 150 8.18 6.49 -5.64
CA LEU A 150 7.76 6.17 -4.28
C LEU A 150 8.03 4.72 -3.82
N ILE A 151 8.20 3.76 -4.74
CA ILE A 151 8.31 2.34 -4.38
C ILE A 151 9.52 2.07 -3.48
N ALA A 152 10.70 2.49 -3.93
CA ALA A 152 11.92 2.32 -3.15
C ALA A 152 11.89 3.12 -1.82
N PRO A 153 11.47 4.41 -1.78
CA PRO A 153 11.30 5.13 -0.52
C PRO A 153 10.33 4.48 0.47
N ILE A 154 9.18 3.98 0.03
CA ILE A 154 8.21 3.26 0.88
C ILE A 154 8.89 2.08 1.58
N ARG A 155 9.65 1.28 0.84
CA ARG A 155 10.37 0.11 1.38
C ARG A 155 11.53 0.48 2.30
N ARG A 156 11.97 1.74 2.30
CA ARG A 156 13.11 2.26 3.09
C ARG A 156 12.68 3.03 4.34
N VAL A 157 11.38 3.25 4.55
CA VAL A 157 10.88 3.83 5.80
C VAL A 157 11.21 2.89 6.97
N PRO A 158 11.88 3.39 8.03
CA PRO A 158 12.12 2.59 9.21
C PRO A 158 10.82 2.13 9.90
N PHE A 159 10.77 0.85 10.24
CA PHE A 159 9.73 0.20 11.05
C PHE A 159 10.02 0.25 12.55
N THR A 160 11.29 0.43 12.93
CA THR A 160 11.72 0.44 14.32
C THR A 160 12.37 1.76 14.69
N GLU A 161 12.34 2.09 15.97
CA GLU A 161 13.18 3.14 16.56
C GLU A 161 14.56 2.55 16.95
N GLY A 162 15.44 3.40 17.51
CA GLY A 162 16.72 2.97 18.08
C GLY A 162 17.95 3.24 17.20
N TYR A 163 19.07 2.64 17.60
CA TYR A 163 20.38 2.79 16.97
C TYR A 163 21.00 1.42 16.66
N ALA A 164 22.16 1.43 16.00
CA ALA A 164 22.81 0.26 15.39
C ALA A 164 22.66 -1.04 16.22
N PRO A 165 22.29 -2.17 15.60
CA PRO A 165 22.20 -2.39 14.14
C PRO A 165 20.92 -1.85 13.49
N GLY A 166 19.98 -1.33 14.28
CA GLY A 166 18.79 -0.64 13.80
C GLY A 166 19.03 0.87 13.53
N PRO A 167 18.00 1.59 13.08
CA PRO A 167 16.64 1.11 12.86
C PRO A 167 16.50 0.28 11.57
N PHE A 168 15.48 -0.58 11.53
CA PHE A 168 15.23 -1.49 10.40
C PHE A 168 14.02 -1.06 9.59
N ALA A 169 14.08 -1.19 8.27
CA ALA A 169 13.00 -0.94 7.32
C ALA A 169 12.55 -2.25 6.63
N TYR A 170 11.48 -2.17 5.84
CA TYR A 170 10.94 -3.32 5.11
C TYR A 170 11.98 -4.08 4.30
N TRP A 171 12.84 -3.37 3.55
CA TRP A 171 13.86 -4.04 2.72
C TRP A 171 14.84 -4.88 3.56
N GLN A 172 15.18 -4.45 4.77
CA GLN A 172 16.02 -5.24 5.70
C GLN A 172 15.26 -6.46 6.20
N TYR A 173 14.01 -6.27 6.61
CA TYR A 173 13.13 -7.38 6.99
C TYR A 173 13.00 -8.44 5.88
N GLN A 174 12.76 -8.03 4.64
CA GLN A 174 12.66 -8.93 3.50
C GLN A 174 13.96 -9.74 3.30
N GLN A 175 15.12 -9.10 3.43
CA GLN A 175 16.41 -9.78 3.34
C GLN A 175 16.60 -10.78 4.48
N ALA A 176 16.24 -10.43 5.71
CA ALA A 176 16.33 -11.32 6.87
C ALA A 176 15.42 -12.56 6.71
N VAL A 177 14.17 -12.38 6.28
CA VAL A 177 13.24 -13.49 6.01
C VAL A 177 13.75 -14.40 4.90
N GLU A 178 14.32 -13.84 3.83
CA GLU A 178 14.87 -14.64 2.73
C GLU A 178 16.08 -15.47 3.19
N LEU A 179 16.90 -14.98 4.13
CA LEU A 179 17.97 -15.76 4.71
C LEU A 179 17.46 -16.99 5.47
N GLU A 180 16.35 -16.85 6.22
CA GLU A 180 15.78 -17.97 6.97
C GLU A 180 15.20 -19.08 6.10
N ARG A 181 14.82 -18.75 4.85
CA ARG A 181 14.36 -19.73 3.86
C ARG A 181 15.47 -20.58 3.26
N ILE A 182 16.74 -20.22 3.47
CA ILE A 182 17.89 -20.96 2.93
C ILE A 182 18.13 -22.22 3.78
N THR A 183 17.92 -23.38 3.18
CA THR A 183 18.09 -24.68 3.85
C THR A 183 19.56 -25.08 4.06
N ASN A 184 20.46 -24.64 3.18
CA ASN A 184 21.89 -24.92 3.32
C ASN A 184 22.53 -24.00 4.38
N GLU A 185 22.96 -24.59 5.50
CA GLU A 185 23.46 -23.85 6.66
C GLU A 185 24.73 -23.03 6.37
N GLU A 186 25.70 -23.59 5.65
CA GLU A 186 26.93 -22.88 5.29
C GLU A 186 26.65 -21.65 4.42
N THR A 187 25.74 -21.79 3.45
CA THR A 187 25.30 -20.69 2.58
C THR A 187 24.53 -19.64 3.37
N ARG A 188 23.66 -20.06 4.29
CA ARG A 188 22.89 -19.16 5.15
C ARG A 188 23.81 -18.35 6.06
N LEU A 189 24.75 -19.00 6.74
CA LEU A 189 25.73 -18.35 7.63
C LEU A 189 26.62 -17.37 6.85
N GLY A 190 27.15 -17.78 5.69
CA GLY A 190 27.99 -16.90 4.86
C GLY A 190 27.25 -15.69 4.29
N LYS A 191 25.94 -15.78 4.05
CA LYS A 191 25.13 -14.61 3.67
C LYS A 191 24.73 -13.76 4.88
N ALA A 192 24.43 -14.36 6.02
CA ALA A 192 24.12 -13.64 7.26
C ALA A 192 25.30 -12.77 7.72
N GLU A 193 26.53 -13.29 7.65
CA GLU A 193 27.75 -12.54 7.96
C GLU A 193 27.92 -11.30 7.06
N LYS A 194 27.60 -11.43 5.77
CA LYS A 194 27.64 -10.30 4.82
C LYS A 194 26.52 -9.30 5.03
N LEU A 195 25.35 -9.76 5.46
CA LEU A 195 24.19 -8.90 5.68
C LEU A 195 24.39 -8.01 6.92
N GLY A 196 25.07 -8.53 7.95
CA GLY A 196 25.44 -7.78 9.14
C GLY A 196 24.30 -7.59 10.15
N PHE A 197 23.14 -8.21 9.92
CA PHE A 197 22.00 -8.26 10.83
C PHE A 197 21.15 -9.52 10.55
N THR A 198 20.30 -9.88 11.51
CA THR A 198 19.44 -11.07 11.52
C THR A 198 17.98 -10.72 11.79
N LEU A 199 17.06 -11.69 11.62
CA LEU A 199 15.67 -11.48 12.01
C LEU A 199 15.53 -11.23 13.52
N ALA A 200 16.34 -11.91 14.35
CA ALA A 200 16.36 -11.70 15.79
C ALA A 200 16.76 -10.26 16.18
N ASP A 201 17.67 -9.63 15.43
CA ASP A 201 18.03 -8.22 15.65
C ASP A 201 16.83 -7.29 15.34
N ILE A 202 16.05 -7.62 14.30
CA ILE A 202 14.83 -6.89 13.95
C ILE A 202 13.77 -7.07 15.04
N GLU A 203 13.54 -8.29 15.49
CA GLU A 203 12.61 -8.59 16.59
C GLU A 203 13.00 -7.85 17.88
N SER A 204 14.28 -7.85 18.23
CA SER A 204 14.79 -7.08 19.38
C SER A 204 14.54 -5.58 19.22
N ALA A 205 14.79 -5.02 18.03
CA ALA A 205 14.52 -3.61 17.77
C ALA A 205 13.02 -3.29 17.81
N VAL A 206 12.15 -4.22 17.38
CA VAL A 206 10.69 -4.09 17.53
C VAL A 206 10.33 -4.03 19.00
N GLU A 207 10.90 -4.89 19.86
CA GLU A 207 10.64 -4.87 21.32
C GLU A 207 11.05 -3.54 21.96
N GLU A 208 12.15 -2.94 21.53
CA GLU A 208 12.63 -1.62 22.02
C GLU A 208 11.81 -0.44 21.47
N THR A 209 11.15 -0.61 20.32
CA THR A 209 10.33 0.44 19.69
C THR A 209 9.06 0.71 20.49
N THR A 210 8.66 1.97 20.63
CA THR A 210 7.45 2.32 21.38
C THR A 210 6.19 1.75 20.72
N GLN A 211 5.18 1.41 21.54
CA GLN A 211 3.90 0.92 21.02
C GLN A 211 3.22 1.97 20.14
N ASP A 212 3.21 3.23 20.58
CA ASP A 212 2.59 4.34 19.85
C ASP A 212 3.21 4.49 18.45
N PHE A 213 4.54 4.42 18.32
CA PHE A 213 5.20 4.46 17.00
C PHE A 213 4.72 3.36 16.06
N ILE A 214 4.61 2.11 16.55
CA ILE A 214 4.14 0.98 15.73
C ILE A 214 2.68 1.16 15.32
N VAL A 215 1.82 1.60 16.25
CA VAL A 215 0.39 1.82 15.97
C VAL A 215 0.20 2.95 14.98
N ASP A 216 0.88 4.08 15.18
CA ASP A 216 0.86 5.22 14.28
C ASP A 216 1.30 4.82 12.87
N GLN A 217 2.42 4.12 12.72
CA GLN A 217 2.90 3.65 11.42
C GLN A 217 1.90 2.69 10.75
N PHE A 218 1.28 1.80 11.51
CA PHE A 218 0.30 0.84 11.00
C PHE A 218 -0.97 1.51 10.48
N ASP A 219 -1.48 2.51 11.21
CA ASP A 219 -2.65 3.30 10.85
C ASP A 219 -2.32 4.27 9.70
N ASP A 220 -1.14 4.90 9.71
CA ASP A 220 -0.69 5.82 8.66
C ASP A 220 -0.56 5.12 7.31
N ILE A 221 -0.08 3.88 7.29
CA ILE A 221 -0.05 3.06 6.07
C ILE A 221 -1.47 2.77 5.59
N GLN A 222 -2.39 2.42 6.49
CA GLN A 222 -3.78 2.14 6.14
C GLN A 222 -4.45 3.38 5.53
N ASP A 223 -4.33 4.53 6.18
CA ASP A 223 -4.91 5.78 5.73
C ASP A 223 -4.30 6.23 4.39
N ALA A 224 -2.99 6.06 4.20
CA ALA A 224 -2.33 6.35 2.93
C ALA A 224 -2.85 5.45 1.79
N MET A 225 -3.06 4.15 2.04
CA MET A 225 -3.65 3.24 1.05
C MET A 225 -5.08 3.63 0.69
N ASP A 226 -5.91 3.95 1.70
CA ASP A 226 -7.31 4.31 1.47
C ASP A 226 -7.42 5.66 0.75
N CYS A 227 -6.55 6.61 1.06
CA CYS A 227 -6.42 7.85 0.33
C CYS A 227 -5.99 7.63 -1.13
N ALA A 228 -4.98 6.78 -1.38
CA ALA A 228 -4.54 6.47 -2.73
C ALA A 228 -5.65 5.84 -3.57
N LYS A 229 -6.46 4.93 -2.99
CA LYS A 229 -7.63 4.34 -3.65
C LYS A 229 -8.70 5.37 -3.98
N ARG A 230 -8.99 6.30 -3.08
CA ARG A 230 -9.94 7.40 -3.34
C ARG A 230 -9.44 8.33 -4.44
N VAL A 231 -8.15 8.67 -4.44
CA VAL A 231 -7.53 9.48 -5.51
C VAL A 231 -7.63 8.77 -6.86
N GLU A 232 -7.29 7.47 -6.94
CA GLU A 232 -7.41 6.67 -8.18
C GLU A 232 -8.86 6.68 -8.70
N GLN A 233 -9.85 6.41 -7.84
CA GLN A 233 -11.28 6.45 -8.20
C GLN A 233 -11.75 7.84 -8.66
N LYS A 234 -11.24 8.92 -8.07
CA LYS A 234 -11.57 10.29 -8.48
C LYS A 234 -10.98 10.62 -9.84
N LEU A 235 -9.72 10.25 -10.07
CA LEU A 235 -9.08 10.45 -11.37
C LEU A 235 -9.81 9.67 -12.47
N ASP A 236 -10.22 8.42 -12.20
CA ASP A 236 -11.07 7.64 -13.13
C ASP A 236 -12.34 8.40 -13.53
N GLN A 237 -13.01 9.04 -12.58
CA GLN A 237 -14.23 9.81 -12.83
C GLN A 237 -13.98 11.13 -13.56
N LEU A 238 -12.85 11.78 -13.27
CA LEU A 238 -12.55 13.14 -13.74
C LEU A 238 -11.86 13.18 -15.10
N CYS A 239 -10.95 12.25 -15.39
CA CYS A 239 -10.24 12.18 -16.66
C CYS A 239 -10.57 10.93 -17.50
N GLY A 240 -11.30 9.95 -16.98
CA GLY A 240 -11.59 8.69 -17.68
C GLY A 240 -10.54 7.62 -17.38
N SER A 241 -10.99 6.35 -17.36
CA SER A 241 -10.19 5.18 -16.98
C SER A 241 -9.00 4.90 -17.90
N GLU A 242 -9.04 5.40 -19.14
CA GLU A 242 -7.95 5.26 -20.10
C GLU A 242 -6.78 6.19 -19.79
N TYR A 243 -7.03 7.29 -19.07
CA TYR A 243 -6.02 8.28 -18.71
C TYR A 243 -5.60 8.16 -17.24
N ALA A 244 -6.50 7.80 -16.34
CA ALA A 244 -6.25 7.81 -14.90
C ALA A 244 -4.98 7.03 -14.51
N PRO A 245 -4.03 7.65 -13.78
CA PRO A 245 -2.80 6.99 -13.41
C PRO A 245 -3.07 5.92 -12.35
N SER A 246 -2.57 4.71 -12.59
CA SER A 246 -2.69 3.64 -11.60
C SER A 246 -1.87 3.95 -10.34
N MET A 247 -2.42 3.56 -9.19
CA MET A 247 -1.74 3.64 -7.88
C MET A 247 -1.36 2.26 -7.35
N ARG A 248 -1.52 1.21 -8.16
CA ARG A 248 -1.42 -0.19 -7.72
C ARG A 248 -0.06 -0.57 -7.15
N ALA A 249 1.05 -0.12 -7.74
CA ALA A 249 2.37 -0.50 -7.26
C ALA A 249 2.68 0.15 -5.90
N ILE A 250 2.24 1.40 -5.71
CA ILE A 250 2.30 2.09 -4.42
C ILE A 250 1.46 1.33 -3.38
N ILE A 251 0.21 1.01 -3.70
CA ILE A 251 -0.69 0.28 -2.78
C ILE A 251 -0.08 -1.08 -2.41
N SER A 252 0.43 -1.84 -3.37
CA SER A 252 1.11 -3.11 -3.11
C SER A 252 2.35 -2.95 -2.21
N ALA A 253 3.18 -1.93 -2.42
CA ALA A 253 4.33 -1.68 -1.54
C ALA A 253 3.90 -1.32 -0.11
N LEU A 254 2.79 -0.59 0.05
CA LEU A 254 2.20 -0.28 1.37
C LEU A 254 1.59 -1.52 2.04
N GLU A 255 0.88 -2.36 1.28
CA GLU A 255 0.33 -3.64 1.78
C GLU A 255 1.44 -4.58 2.25
N GLU A 256 2.53 -4.67 1.48
CA GLU A 256 3.75 -5.40 1.86
C GLU A 256 4.32 -4.88 3.19
N CYS A 257 4.45 -3.55 3.33
CA CYS A 257 4.98 -2.95 4.54
C CYS A 257 4.08 -3.19 5.76
N ARG A 258 2.76 -3.01 5.59
CA ARG A 258 1.78 -3.23 6.66
C ARG A 258 1.71 -4.68 7.09
N SER A 259 1.78 -5.61 6.15
CA SER A 259 1.83 -7.05 6.43
C SER A 259 3.09 -7.43 7.22
N ALA A 260 4.25 -6.88 6.84
CA ALA A 260 5.49 -7.07 7.57
C ALA A 260 5.43 -6.52 9.00
N LEU A 261 4.92 -5.30 9.19
CA LEU A 261 4.69 -4.73 10.53
C LEU A 261 3.75 -5.59 11.36
N ASN A 262 2.64 -6.06 10.78
CA ASN A 262 1.74 -6.98 11.47
C ASN A 262 2.40 -8.32 11.82
N HIS A 263 3.34 -8.81 11.00
CA HIS A 263 4.07 -10.04 11.29
C HIS A 263 5.02 -9.87 12.49
N ILE A 264 5.85 -8.82 12.48
CA ILE A 264 6.91 -8.64 13.49
C ILE A 264 6.41 -7.98 14.78
N ALA A 265 5.36 -7.16 14.72
CA ALA A 265 4.91 -6.33 15.84
C ALA A 265 3.44 -6.55 16.22
N LYS A 266 2.84 -7.69 15.85
CA LYS A 266 1.41 -8.00 16.12
C LYS A 266 0.99 -7.75 17.56
N HIS A 267 1.85 -8.11 18.51
CA HIS A 267 1.57 -8.03 19.95
C HIS A 267 1.54 -6.58 20.47
N LYS A 268 2.08 -5.62 19.71
CA LYS A 268 2.00 -4.17 20.01
C LYS A 268 0.78 -3.51 19.38
N LEU A 269 0.17 -4.13 18.38
CA LEU A 269 -1.04 -3.60 17.75
C LEU A 269 -2.26 -3.81 18.68
N PRO A 270 -3.20 -2.86 18.72
CA PRO A 270 -4.44 -3.04 19.45
C PRO A 270 -5.14 -4.29 18.93
N ILE A 271 -5.60 -5.15 19.83
CA ILE A 271 -6.53 -6.20 19.47
C ILE A 271 -7.76 -5.46 18.94
N ALA A 272 -8.15 -5.73 17.69
CA ALA A 272 -9.42 -5.25 17.17
C ALA A 272 -10.51 -5.79 18.09
N ILE A 273 -10.99 -4.94 19.00
CA ILE A 273 -12.25 -5.16 19.69
C ILE A 273 -13.26 -5.00 18.57
N GLU A 274 -13.65 -6.12 17.95
CA GLU A 274 -14.91 -6.13 17.21
C GLU A 274 -15.93 -5.47 18.14
N PRO A 275 -16.67 -4.45 17.69
CA PRO A 275 -17.69 -3.87 18.54
C PRO A 275 -18.59 -5.03 18.94
N GLU A 276 -18.53 -5.42 20.22
CA GLU A 276 -19.60 -6.19 20.82
C GLU A 276 -20.84 -5.41 20.44
N PHE A 277 -21.68 -6.03 19.61
CA PHE A 277 -23.02 -5.53 19.38
C PHE A 277 -23.65 -5.43 20.77
N VAL A 278 -23.59 -4.23 21.35
CA VAL A 278 -24.41 -3.86 22.48
C VAL A 278 -25.82 -3.97 21.92
N THR A 279 -26.42 -5.12 22.16
CA THR A 279 -27.85 -5.28 21.98
C THR A 279 -28.44 -4.29 22.98
N GLU A 280 -28.91 -3.16 22.46
CA GLU A 280 -29.80 -2.27 23.18
C GLU A 280 -30.93 -3.15 23.73
N GLU A 281 -30.91 -3.39 25.05
CA GLU A 281 -32.07 -3.90 25.76
C GLU A 281 -33.15 -2.82 25.69
N ALA A 282 -33.88 -2.83 24.59
CA ALA A 282 -35.18 -2.19 24.48
C ALA A 282 -36.10 -2.83 25.52
N SER A 283 -36.21 -2.18 26.67
CA SER A 283 -37.24 -2.44 27.66
C SER A 283 -38.60 -2.41 26.99
N THR A 284 -39.26 -3.56 26.86
CA THR A 284 -40.69 -3.60 26.54
C THR A 284 -41.45 -4.49 27.51
N SER A 285 -42.52 -3.87 28.00
CA SER A 285 -43.56 -4.38 28.87
C SER A 285 -44.15 -5.72 28.43
N ALA A 286 -44.53 -6.49 29.45
CA ALA A 286 -45.20 -7.77 29.39
C ALA A 286 -46.37 -7.86 28.40
N HIS A 287 -46.35 -8.87 27.54
CA HIS A 287 -47.53 -9.67 27.27
C HIS A 287 -47.16 -11.12 26.93
N VAL A 288 -47.85 -12.03 27.64
CA VAL A 288 -47.73 -13.48 27.56
C VAL A 288 -48.42 -13.96 26.29
N ASN A 289 -47.70 -14.70 25.42
CA ASN A 289 -48.31 -15.75 24.62
C ASN A 289 -47.29 -16.82 24.25
N THR A 290 -47.68 -18.06 24.53
CA THR A 290 -46.94 -19.31 24.40
C THR A 290 -46.84 -19.79 22.96
N VAL A 291 -45.64 -19.91 22.39
CA VAL A 291 -45.31 -20.85 21.30
C VAL A 291 -43.86 -21.35 21.48
N LYS A 292 -43.67 -22.66 21.23
CA LYS A 292 -42.43 -23.46 21.35
C LYS A 292 -41.24 -22.93 20.52
N PRO A 293 -39.99 -23.30 20.88
CA PRO A 293 -38.79 -22.75 20.26
C PRO A 293 -38.50 -23.44 18.92
N VAL A 294 -38.19 -22.63 17.89
CA VAL A 294 -37.40 -23.06 16.74
C VAL A 294 -36.05 -22.38 16.90
N ALA A 295 -35.04 -23.16 17.28
CA ALA A 295 -33.66 -22.70 17.32
C ALA A 295 -33.16 -22.56 15.87
N THR A 296 -32.87 -21.32 15.46
CA THR A 296 -31.99 -21.04 14.32
C THR A 296 -30.74 -20.37 14.86
N ASN A 297 -29.77 -21.21 15.23
CA ASN A 297 -28.38 -20.81 15.41
C ASN A 297 -27.80 -20.45 14.03
N THR A 298 -27.76 -19.16 13.69
CA THR A 298 -27.10 -18.66 12.46
C THR A 298 -25.74 -18.03 12.72
N SER A 299 -25.13 -18.27 13.89
CA SER A 299 -23.84 -17.68 14.29
C SER A 299 -22.68 -18.67 14.39
N ASN A 300 -22.71 -19.80 13.66
CA ASN A 300 -21.58 -20.75 13.61
C ASN A 300 -21.37 -21.44 12.25
N ALA A 301 -21.88 -20.87 11.16
CA ALA A 301 -21.94 -21.53 9.86
C ALA A 301 -20.60 -21.67 9.10
N LEU A 302 -19.46 -21.28 9.67
CA LEU A 302 -18.14 -21.44 9.04
C LEU A 302 -17.20 -22.41 9.77
N LEU A 303 -17.70 -23.22 10.71
CA LEU A 303 -16.84 -24.13 11.47
C LEU A 303 -16.54 -25.48 10.77
N SER A 304 -17.10 -25.76 9.59
CA SER A 304 -16.85 -27.01 8.87
C SER A 304 -16.45 -26.80 7.42
N ARG A 305 -15.49 -27.62 6.97
CA ARG A 305 -15.04 -27.72 5.56
C ARG A 305 -16.21 -27.89 4.59
N GLU A 306 -17.21 -28.68 4.99
CA GLU A 306 -18.42 -28.91 4.21
C GLU A 306 -19.27 -27.65 4.06
N SER A 307 -19.38 -26.83 5.11
CA SER A 307 -20.12 -25.57 5.05
C SER A 307 -19.42 -24.54 4.15
N ALA A 308 -18.08 -24.47 4.21
CA ALA A 308 -17.29 -23.63 3.32
C ALA A 308 -17.46 -24.03 1.85
N PHE A 309 -17.40 -25.33 1.54
CA PHE A 309 -17.65 -25.82 0.18
C PHE A 309 -19.07 -25.56 -0.30
N LYS A 310 -20.06 -25.67 0.59
CA LYS A 310 -21.45 -25.32 0.26
C LYS A 310 -21.58 -23.85 -0.13
N GLN A 311 -20.96 -22.94 0.62
CA GLN A 311 -20.96 -21.51 0.28
C GLN A 311 -20.27 -21.22 -1.05
N LEU A 312 -19.15 -21.88 -1.35
CA LEU A 312 -18.48 -21.74 -2.65
C LEU A 312 -19.38 -22.19 -3.81
N LEU A 313 -20.17 -23.25 -3.64
CA LEU A 313 -21.15 -23.69 -4.64
C LEU A 313 -22.32 -22.71 -4.78
N ASP A 314 -22.78 -22.12 -3.68
CA ASP A 314 -23.83 -21.08 -3.71
C ASP A 314 -23.35 -19.82 -4.46
N ILE A 315 -22.08 -19.42 -4.24
CA ILE A 315 -21.44 -18.32 -4.97
C ILE A 315 -21.25 -18.68 -6.44
N ALA A 316 -20.81 -19.90 -6.76
CA ALA A 316 -20.67 -20.36 -8.15
C ALA A 316 -22.01 -20.31 -8.90
N LYS A 317 -23.11 -20.70 -8.24
CA LYS A 317 -24.47 -20.63 -8.79
C LYS A 317 -24.93 -19.18 -9.03
N PHE A 318 -24.56 -18.27 -8.14
CA PHE A 318 -24.80 -16.83 -8.33
C PHE A 318 -24.11 -16.34 -9.61
N PHE A 319 -22.78 -16.57 -9.75
CA PHE A 319 -22.04 -16.17 -10.94
C PHE A 319 -22.54 -16.83 -12.23
N ARG A 320 -22.99 -18.09 -12.16
CA ARG A 320 -23.58 -18.77 -13.32
C ARG A 320 -24.88 -18.13 -13.80
N THR A 321 -25.59 -17.43 -12.90
CA THR A 321 -26.84 -16.74 -13.18
C THR A 321 -26.61 -15.29 -13.62
N THR A 322 -25.67 -14.58 -12.97
CA THR A 322 -25.38 -13.16 -13.25
C THR A 322 -24.41 -12.95 -14.40
N GLU A 323 -23.44 -13.86 -14.57
CA GLU A 323 -22.38 -13.78 -15.57
C GLU A 323 -22.12 -15.15 -16.24
N PRO A 324 -23.02 -15.63 -17.13
CA PRO A 324 -22.95 -17.00 -17.68
C PRO A 324 -21.67 -17.31 -18.48
N HIS A 325 -21.01 -16.27 -19.01
CA HIS A 325 -19.78 -16.39 -19.79
C HIS A 325 -18.50 -16.17 -18.95
N SER A 326 -18.63 -15.88 -17.66
CA SER A 326 -17.49 -15.68 -16.76
C SER A 326 -16.89 -17.03 -16.34
N PRO A 327 -15.55 -17.20 -16.40
CA PRO A 327 -14.90 -18.44 -16.00
C PRO A 327 -14.94 -18.68 -14.48
N VAL A 328 -15.37 -17.68 -13.70
CA VAL A 328 -15.39 -17.70 -12.22
C VAL A 328 -16.26 -18.83 -11.68
N SER A 329 -17.47 -19.04 -12.25
CA SER A 329 -18.37 -20.11 -11.81
C SER A 329 -17.74 -21.50 -11.94
N TYR A 330 -17.12 -21.77 -13.10
CA TYR A 330 -16.41 -23.02 -13.37
C TYR A 330 -15.17 -23.21 -12.50
N ALA A 331 -14.43 -22.14 -12.22
CA ALA A 331 -13.25 -22.18 -11.35
C ALA A 331 -13.64 -22.55 -9.90
N LEU A 332 -14.72 -21.97 -9.38
CA LEU A 332 -15.23 -22.26 -8.04
C LEU A 332 -15.75 -23.70 -7.93
N GLU A 333 -16.53 -24.17 -8.91
CA GLU A 333 -16.96 -25.57 -8.98
C GLU A 333 -15.76 -26.54 -9.02
N LYS A 334 -14.72 -26.20 -9.79
CA LYS A 334 -13.49 -27.00 -9.89
C LYS A 334 -12.69 -27.01 -8.59
N ALA A 335 -12.60 -25.88 -7.89
CA ALA A 335 -11.93 -25.79 -6.60
C ALA A 335 -12.63 -26.65 -5.53
N VAL A 336 -13.96 -26.66 -5.51
CA VAL A 336 -14.74 -27.53 -4.61
C VAL A 336 -14.55 -29.01 -4.98
N LYS A 337 -14.50 -29.34 -6.29
CA LYS A 337 -14.22 -30.70 -6.76
C LYS A 337 -12.85 -31.19 -6.29
N TRP A 338 -11.80 -30.40 -6.52
CA TRP A 338 -10.43 -30.72 -6.07
C TRP A 338 -10.33 -30.81 -4.55
N GLY A 339 -11.03 -29.94 -3.85
CA GLY A 339 -11.11 -29.97 -2.39
C GLY A 339 -11.79 -31.21 -1.82
N ASN A 340 -12.59 -31.95 -2.58
CA ASN A 340 -13.21 -33.20 -2.13
C ASN A 340 -12.50 -34.47 -2.65
N MET A 341 -11.48 -34.30 -3.49
CA MET A 341 -10.75 -35.38 -4.11
C MET A 341 -9.61 -35.85 -3.19
N PRO A 342 -9.39 -37.16 -3.01
CA PRO A 342 -8.20 -37.65 -2.33
C PRO A 342 -6.95 -37.29 -3.15
N LEU A 343 -5.82 -37.09 -2.46
CA LEU A 343 -4.63 -36.47 -3.05
C LEU A 343 -4.08 -37.26 -4.25
N ASP A 344 -4.15 -38.58 -4.21
CA ASP A 344 -3.72 -39.48 -5.27
C ASP A 344 -4.54 -39.29 -6.55
N GLU A 345 -5.86 -39.13 -6.45
CA GLU A 345 -6.74 -38.82 -7.59
C GLU A 345 -6.51 -37.39 -8.09
N LEU A 346 -6.28 -36.43 -7.19
CA LEU A 346 -6.05 -35.04 -7.55
C LEU A 346 -4.77 -34.86 -8.38
N ILE A 347 -3.71 -35.58 -8.03
CA ILE A 347 -2.45 -35.57 -8.79
C ILE A 347 -2.65 -36.12 -10.20
N VAL A 348 -3.48 -37.15 -10.37
CA VAL A 348 -3.84 -37.71 -11.67
C VAL A 348 -4.59 -36.68 -12.53
N GLU A 349 -5.50 -35.91 -11.93
CA GLU A 349 -6.26 -34.88 -12.65
C GLU A 349 -5.42 -33.63 -12.99
N LEU A 350 -4.47 -33.25 -12.13
CA LEU A 350 -3.62 -32.07 -12.33
C LEU A 350 -2.42 -32.33 -13.26
N ILE A 351 -1.90 -33.56 -13.28
CA ILE A 351 -0.70 -33.94 -14.04
C ILE A 351 -1.07 -35.11 -14.97
N PRO A 352 -1.53 -34.85 -16.20
CA PRO A 352 -1.92 -35.90 -17.14
C PRO A 352 -0.74 -36.79 -17.58
N ASP A 353 0.48 -36.25 -17.57
CA ASP A 353 1.69 -36.93 -18.00
C ASP A 353 2.20 -37.92 -16.95
N SER A 354 2.33 -39.21 -17.31
CA SER A 354 2.74 -40.27 -16.39
C SER A 354 4.21 -40.15 -15.94
N SER A 355 5.09 -39.61 -16.78
CA SER A 355 6.50 -39.42 -16.44
C SER A 355 6.70 -38.34 -15.36
N SER A 356 5.92 -37.26 -15.45
CA SER A 356 5.89 -36.16 -14.50
C SER A 356 5.28 -36.59 -13.16
N ARG A 357 4.23 -37.43 -13.19
CA ARG A 357 3.66 -38.04 -11.98
C ARG A 357 4.67 -38.93 -11.25
N LYS A 358 5.41 -39.76 -11.99
CA LYS A 358 6.45 -40.62 -11.42
C LYS A 358 7.56 -39.81 -10.74
N HIS A 359 8.02 -38.75 -11.38
CA HIS A 359 9.03 -37.86 -10.80
C HIS A 359 8.54 -37.15 -9.53
N PHE A 360 7.27 -36.71 -9.51
CA PHE A 360 6.64 -36.13 -8.32
C PHE A 360 6.56 -37.13 -7.17
N SER A 361 6.14 -38.37 -7.45
CA SER A 361 6.07 -39.44 -6.45
C SER A 361 7.46 -39.82 -5.90
N GLU A 362 8.51 -39.83 -6.74
CA GLU A 362 9.90 -40.07 -6.31
C GLU A 362 10.44 -38.98 -5.38
N LEU A 363 10.10 -37.71 -5.64
CA LEU A 363 10.54 -36.57 -4.83
C LEU A 363 9.77 -36.42 -3.51
N THR A 364 8.47 -36.77 -3.50
CA THR A 364 7.57 -36.46 -2.38
C THR A 364 7.18 -37.69 -1.54
N GLY A 365 7.38 -38.90 -2.05
CA GLY A 365 6.97 -40.14 -1.40
C GLY A 365 5.46 -40.40 -1.41
N VAL A 366 4.67 -39.56 -2.09
CA VAL A 366 3.21 -39.75 -2.26
C VAL A 366 2.97 -40.87 -3.27
N LYS A 367 2.19 -41.89 -2.88
CA LYS A 367 1.80 -42.99 -3.78
C LYS A 367 0.60 -42.58 -4.61
N THR A 368 0.75 -42.53 -5.92
CA THR A 368 -0.37 -42.41 -6.88
C THR A 368 -0.87 -43.82 -7.20
N ASN A 369 -2.18 -44.07 -7.13
CA ASN A 369 -2.79 -45.36 -7.45
C ASN A 369 -2.70 -45.67 -8.96
N GLU A 370 -1.53 -46.12 -9.41
CA GLU A 370 -1.34 -46.87 -10.66
C GLU A 370 -0.40 -48.05 -10.36
N ASP A 371 -0.91 -48.97 -9.54
CA ASP A 371 -0.86 -50.42 -9.78
C ASP A 371 -2.30 -50.95 -9.74
#